data_AF-A0A2E4JTV6-F1
#
_entry.id   AF-A0A2E4JTV6-F1
#
_cell.length_a   1.000
_cell.length_b   1.000
_cell.length_c   1.000
_cell.angle_alpha   90.00
_cell.angle_beta   90.00
_cell.angle_gamma   90.00
#
_symmetry.space_group_name_H-M   'P 1'
#
loop_
_entity.id
_entity.type
_entity.pdbx_description
1 polymer ?
#
loop_
_entity_poly.entity_id
_entity_poly.type
_entity_poly.pdbx_seq_one_letter_code
_entity_poly.pdbx_strand_id
1 'polypeptide(L)'
;MWSEKYRPKNVKHIVGNEEERITFLEWLSNWKNGSKPILLVGPPGIGKTTLVKAAVIEFGYDVVELNASDVRTKDKLQSIIPSLLNNTSILGKKTLLFLDEVDGMSARSDRGGFAALMSLLKNPAVPIVLAANAEVGEQIKELKRISTIIKFKRIAPRLLTLYLDNILKMENVKVSIENKIRMISVSNGDVRTLMNEAQSFTTTGFSQSIHQTNFSIDIDKAVTDFFSADSVEDALDILMRSEGFYNDPRFPGYDTEKRRRDKLVALFSSIVTSKVDLERMTEMLNALAYTDIIIGRMGRTRQWRLLRYIDTIIAYKLFKESRGLTYNQYDIPFVLMNRVFREARLIRTIISTFAKNTHMSKRKAASYLPYFLFILARSKIDLEEFLTANNMDTTLKELLKGEMNKLVKVNKK
;
A
#
# COMPACT_ATOMS: atom_id res chain seq x y z
N MET A 1 -11.08 -21.00 -15.75
CA MET A 1 -10.82 -19.54 -15.74
C MET A 1 -9.92 -19.18 -16.91
N TRP A 2 -10.16 -18.04 -17.56
CA TRP A 2 -9.35 -17.56 -18.70
C TRP A 2 -7.89 -17.29 -18.30
N SER A 3 -7.65 -16.87 -17.06
CA SER A 3 -6.31 -16.68 -16.50
C SER A 3 -5.43 -17.93 -16.53
N GLU A 4 -6.01 -19.14 -16.45
CA GLU A 4 -5.28 -20.40 -16.63
C GLU A 4 -5.24 -20.86 -18.09
N LYS A 5 -6.37 -20.72 -18.82
CA LYS A 5 -6.48 -21.11 -20.24
C LYS A 5 -5.46 -20.37 -21.11
N TYR A 6 -5.27 -19.08 -20.87
CA TYR A 6 -4.37 -18.20 -21.62
C TYR A 6 -3.03 -17.95 -20.91
N ARG A 7 -2.71 -18.73 -19.88
CA ARG A 7 -1.43 -18.61 -19.18
C ARG A 7 -0.28 -18.83 -20.19
N PRO A 8 0.60 -17.85 -20.39
CA PRO A 8 1.74 -17.99 -21.29
C PRO A 8 2.61 -19.20 -20.94
N LYS A 9 2.89 -20.05 -21.95
CA LYS A 9 3.84 -21.17 -21.83
C LYS A 9 5.26 -20.80 -22.24
N ASN A 10 5.41 -19.82 -23.13
CA ASN A 10 6.70 -19.29 -23.56
C ASN A 10 6.89 -17.88 -22.97
N VAL A 11 8.13 -17.55 -22.61
CA VAL A 11 8.45 -16.25 -22.00
C VAL A 11 8.15 -15.10 -22.95
N LYS A 12 8.28 -15.31 -24.26
CA LYS A 12 7.94 -14.34 -25.33
C LYS A 12 6.48 -13.87 -25.32
N HIS A 13 5.55 -14.71 -24.84
CA HIS A 13 4.12 -14.37 -24.80
C HIS A 13 3.70 -13.69 -23.49
N ILE A 14 4.61 -13.53 -22.53
CA ILE A 14 4.35 -12.74 -21.32
C ILE A 14 4.34 -11.25 -21.71
N VAL A 15 3.50 -10.46 -21.06
CA VAL A 15 3.33 -9.03 -21.37
C VAL A 15 3.98 -8.18 -20.29
N GLY A 16 4.73 -7.16 -20.71
CA GLY A 16 5.39 -6.18 -19.85
C GLY A 16 6.69 -6.68 -19.18
N ASN A 17 7.35 -5.77 -18.45
CA ASN A 17 8.60 -6.02 -17.71
C ASN A 17 9.66 -6.75 -18.56
N GLU A 18 9.95 -6.24 -19.75
CA GLU A 18 10.81 -6.93 -20.74
C GLU A 18 12.26 -7.02 -20.28
N GLU A 19 12.81 -5.91 -19.77
CA GLU A 19 14.16 -5.85 -19.21
C GLU A 19 14.31 -6.82 -18.05
N GLU A 20 13.35 -6.81 -17.12
CA GLU A 20 13.35 -7.69 -15.95
C GLU A 20 13.24 -9.17 -16.32
N ARG A 21 12.47 -9.49 -17.37
CA ARG A 21 12.40 -10.86 -17.92
C ARG A 21 13.72 -11.28 -18.53
N ILE A 22 14.37 -10.43 -19.33
CA ILE A 22 15.66 -10.73 -19.94
C ILE A 22 16.72 -11.00 -18.87
N THR A 23 16.81 -10.13 -17.85
CA THR A 23 17.74 -10.33 -16.73
C THR A 23 17.52 -11.67 -16.01
N PHE A 24 16.25 -12.10 -15.85
CA PHE A 24 15.93 -13.39 -15.26
C PHE A 24 16.40 -14.57 -16.12
N LEU A 25 16.18 -14.51 -17.44
CA LEU A 25 16.60 -15.57 -18.36
C LEU A 25 18.13 -15.66 -18.47
N GLU A 26 18.82 -14.52 -18.52
CA GLU A 26 20.28 -14.46 -18.53
C GLU A 26 20.88 -15.07 -17.27
N TRP A 27 20.28 -14.81 -16.11
CA TRP A 27 20.69 -15.45 -14.86
C TRP A 27 20.50 -16.95 -14.91
N LEU A 28 19.34 -17.44 -15.39
CA LEU A 28 19.06 -18.87 -15.42
C LEU A 28 19.97 -19.61 -16.42
N SER A 29 20.28 -18.99 -17.56
CA SER A 29 21.21 -19.53 -18.57
C SER A 29 22.64 -19.62 -18.06
N ASN A 30 23.07 -18.64 -17.27
CA ASN A 30 24.45 -18.55 -16.75
C ASN A 30 24.58 -19.10 -15.32
N TRP A 31 23.55 -19.78 -14.82
CA TRP A 31 23.53 -20.26 -13.45
C TRP A 31 24.59 -21.35 -13.22
N LYS A 32 25.33 -21.24 -12.12
CA LYS A 32 26.33 -22.20 -11.65
C LYS A 32 26.07 -22.53 -10.18
N ASN A 33 26.62 -23.64 -9.70
CA ASN A 33 26.53 -23.99 -8.28
C ASN A 33 27.06 -22.84 -7.40
N GLY A 34 26.29 -22.43 -6.40
CA GLY A 34 26.61 -21.28 -5.55
C GLY A 34 26.24 -19.90 -6.14
N SER A 35 25.68 -19.83 -7.35
CA SER A 35 25.13 -18.56 -7.89
C SER A 35 24.04 -18.03 -6.97
N LYS A 36 24.03 -16.71 -6.75
CA LYS A 36 23.05 -16.04 -5.89
C LYS A 36 21.61 -16.33 -6.34
N PRO A 37 20.69 -16.62 -5.40
CA PRO A 37 19.26 -16.75 -5.71
C PRO A 37 18.68 -15.47 -6.32
N ILE A 38 17.56 -15.60 -7.05
CA ILE A 38 16.77 -14.44 -7.49
C ILE A 38 15.59 -14.21 -6.54
N LEU A 39 15.32 -12.94 -6.24
CA LEU A 39 14.10 -12.49 -5.60
C LEU A 39 13.30 -11.59 -6.56
N LEU A 40 12.19 -12.13 -7.07
CA LEU A 40 11.20 -11.42 -7.86
C LEU A 40 10.28 -10.63 -6.92
N VAL A 41 10.30 -9.31 -7.01
CA VAL A 41 9.42 -8.46 -6.19
C VAL A 41 8.55 -7.60 -7.08
N GLY A 42 7.27 -7.52 -6.77
CA GLY A 42 6.36 -6.61 -7.43
C GLY A 42 4.90 -6.89 -7.08
N PRO A 43 3.95 -6.07 -7.56
CA PRO A 43 2.53 -6.27 -7.30
C PRO A 43 1.99 -7.64 -7.76
N PRO A 44 0.81 -8.06 -7.29
CA PRO A 44 0.19 -9.30 -7.75
C PRO A 44 -0.21 -9.21 -9.24
N GLY A 45 -0.32 -10.38 -9.88
CA GLY A 45 -0.92 -10.48 -11.22
C GLY A 45 -0.13 -9.92 -12.40
N ILE A 46 1.15 -9.57 -12.21
CA ILE A 46 2.05 -9.07 -13.26
C ILE A 46 2.93 -10.15 -13.91
N GLY A 47 2.72 -11.43 -13.58
CA GLY A 47 3.38 -12.56 -14.24
C GLY A 47 4.64 -13.13 -13.58
N LYS A 48 4.92 -12.83 -12.30
CA LYS A 48 6.07 -13.40 -11.55
C LYS A 48 6.09 -14.95 -11.58
N THR A 49 5.03 -15.58 -11.09
CA THR A 49 4.86 -17.04 -11.10
C THR A 49 4.84 -17.61 -12.52
N THR A 50 4.21 -16.90 -13.46
CA THR A 50 4.14 -17.31 -14.87
C THR A 50 5.52 -17.31 -15.53
N LEU A 51 6.36 -16.32 -15.23
CA LEU A 51 7.72 -16.24 -15.77
C LEU A 51 8.55 -17.46 -15.37
N VAL A 52 8.52 -17.83 -14.09
CA VAL A 52 9.28 -18.99 -13.60
C VAL A 52 8.80 -20.27 -14.29
N LYS A 53 7.48 -20.49 -14.38
CA LYS A 53 6.92 -21.68 -15.02
C LYS A 53 7.25 -21.75 -16.52
N ALA A 54 7.18 -20.62 -17.22
CA ALA A 54 7.52 -20.56 -18.64
C ALA A 54 9.02 -20.80 -18.88
N ALA A 55 9.89 -20.20 -18.07
CA ALA A 55 11.34 -20.37 -18.20
C ALA A 55 11.80 -21.79 -17.88
N VAL A 56 11.22 -22.44 -16.88
CA VAL A 56 11.53 -23.84 -16.54
C VAL A 56 11.25 -24.77 -17.72
N ILE A 57 10.14 -24.56 -18.43
CA ILE A 57 9.80 -25.31 -19.66
C ILE A 57 10.82 -25.02 -20.76
N GLU A 58 11.17 -23.76 -20.98
CA GLU A 58 12.09 -23.31 -22.03
C GLU A 58 13.53 -23.83 -21.82
N PHE A 59 14.00 -23.87 -20.58
CA PHE A 59 15.35 -24.34 -20.23
C PHE A 59 15.40 -25.83 -19.83
N GLY A 60 14.28 -26.55 -19.86
CA GLY A 60 14.21 -27.99 -19.56
C GLY A 60 14.47 -28.36 -18.10
N TYR A 61 14.16 -27.47 -17.15
CA TYR A 61 14.20 -27.77 -15.72
C TYR A 61 12.89 -28.45 -15.28
N ASP A 62 12.93 -29.15 -14.14
CA ASP A 62 11.73 -29.48 -13.37
C ASP A 62 11.59 -28.48 -12.21
N VAL A 63 10.37 -27.98 -11.95
CA VAL A 63 10.12 -27.00 -10.89
C VAL A 63 9.56 -27.67 -9.65
N VAL A 64 10.20 -27.43 -8.51
CA VAL A 64 9.62 -27.69 -7.18
C VAL A 64 9.05 -26.38 -6.67
N GLU A 65 7.74 -26.22 -6.78
CA GLU A 65 7.01 -25.04 -6.30
C GLU A 65 6.56 -25.27 -4.86
N LEU A 66 6.98 -24.39 -3.96
CA LEU A 66 6.47 -24.35 -2.59
C LEU A 66 5.90 -22.98 -2.31
N ASN A 67 4.68 -22.94 -1.77
CA ASN A 67 4.16 -21.71 -1.19
C ASN A 67 4.77 -21.54 0.20
N ALA A 68 5.38 -20.38 0.48
CA ALA A 68 6.05 -20.13 1.75
C ALA A 68 5.10 -20.26 2.96
N SER A 69 3.80 -20.03 2.76
CA SER A 69 2.78 -20.24 3.78
C SER A 69 2.53 -21.72 4.13
N ASP A 70 2.89 -22.67 3.28
CA ASP A 70 2.78 -24.12 3.54
C ASP A 70 4.01 -24.69 4.26
N VAL A 71 5.13 -23.97 4.17
CA VAL A 71 6.46 -24.36 4.61
C VAL A 71 6.78 -23.73 5.98
N ARG A 72 5.85 -23.88 6.93
CA ARG A 72 5.93 -23.23 8.26
C ARG A 72 6.91 -23.88 9.24
N THR A 73 7.45 -25.06 8.93
CA THR A 73 8.30 -25.84 9.85
C THR A 73 9.61 -26.24 9.21
N LYS A 74 10.68 -26.18 10.02
CA LYS A 74 12.04 -26.61 9.66
C LYS A 74 12.06 -28.05 9.12
N ASP A 75 11.28 -28.94 9.72
CA ASP A 75 11.25 -30.36 9.34
C ASP A 75 10.70 -30.59 7.93
N LYS A 76 9.70 -29.79 7.50
CA LYS A 76 9.17 -29.86 6.14
C LYS A 76 10.22 -29.40 5.12
N LEU A 77 10.92 -28.31 5.39
CA LEU A 77 12.05 -27.87 4.55
C LEU A 77 13.13 -28.96 4.49
N GLN A 78 13.54 -29.48 5.65
CA GLN A 78 14.59 -30.50 5.73
C GLN A 78 14.21 -31.82 5.06
N SER A 79 12.92 -32.14 4.92
CA SER A 79 12.48 -33.32 4.15
C SER A 79 12.57 -33.12 2.63
N ILE A 80 12.47 -31.88 2.14
CA ILE A 80 12.49 -31.55 0.70
C ILE A 80 13.92 -31.30 0.21
N ILE A 81 14.79 -30.81 1.10
CA ILE A 81 16.19 -30.47 0.80
C ILE A 81 17.01 -31.64 0.23
N PRO A 82 16.98 -32.88 0.79
CA PRO A 82 17.73 -34.02 0.25
C PRO A 82 17.34 -34.35 -1.19
N SER A 83 16.04 -34.25 -1.51
CA SER A 83 15.51 -34.47 -2.86
C SER A 83 16.00 -33.40 -3.86
N LEU A 84 16.25 -32.18 -3.39
CA LEU A 84 16.83 -31.10 -4.20
C LEU A 84 18.35 -31.28 -4.39
N LEU A 85 19.05 -31.78 -3.37
CA LEU A 85 20.50 -31.98 -3.38
C LEU A 85 20.96 -33.09 -4.35
N ASN A 86 20.11 -34.09 -4.61
CA ASN A 86 20.40 -35.14 -5.57
C ASN A 86 20.35 -34.68 -7.05
N ASN A 87 20.04 -33.39 -7.29
CA ASN A 87 20.26 -32.62 -8.53
C ASN A 87 19.76 -33.23 -9.86
N THR A 88 19.00 -34.32 -9.78
CA THR A 88 18.39 -35.05 -10.88
C THR A 88 16.98 -35.42 -10.47
N SER A 89 16.00 -34.95 -11.23
CA SER A 89 14.63 -35.41 -11.06
C SER A 89 14.52 -36.90 -11.40
N ILE A 90 13.37 -37.51 -11.11
CA ILE A 90 13.06 -38.90 -11.49
C ILE A 90 13.25 -39.13 -13.00
N LEU A 91 13.20 -38.05 -13.80
CA LEU A 91 13.38 -38.03 -15.26
C LEU A 91 14.78 -37.58 -15.71
N GLY A 92 15.73 -37.41 -14.78
CA GLY A 92 17.10 -36.98 -15.08
C GLY A 92 17.26 -35.50 -15.44
N LYS A 93 16.23 -34.67 -15.23
CA LYS A 93 16.29 -33.21 -15.48
C LYS A 93 16.85 -32.47 -14.28
N LYS A 94 17.47 -31.32 -14.54
CA LYS A 94 17.91 -30.38 -13.49
C LYS A 94 16.69 -29.81 -12.78
N THR A 95 16.77 -29.64 -11.47
CA THR A 95 15.66 -29.15 -10.64
C THR A 95 15.85 -27.67 -10.32
N LEU A 96 14.78 -26.88 -10.38
CA LEU A 96 14.72 -25.49 -9.93
C LEU A 96 13.76 -25.39 -8.74
N LEU A 97 14.18 -24.73 -7.66
CA LEU A 97 13.33 -24.45 -6.51
C LEU A 97 12.64 -23.10 -6.69
N PHE A 98 11.31 -23.09 -6.66
CA PHE A 98 10.50 -21.88 -6.68
C PHE A 98 9.74 -21.72 -5.36
N LEU A 99 9.98 -20.62 -4.66
CA LEU A 99 9.31 -20.26 -3.41
C LEU A 99 8.40 -19.07 -3.67
N ASP A 100 7.08 -19.28 -3.68
CA ASP A 100 6.10 -18.22 -3.87
C ASP A 100 5.63 -17.63 -2.52
N GLU A 101 5.17 -16.39 -2.54
CA GLU A 101 4.63 -15.65 -1.39
C GLU A 101 5.55 -15.60 -0.15
N VAL A 102 6.86 -15.38 -0.35
CA VAL A 102 7.85 -15.36 0.75
C VAL A 102 7.65 -14.22 1.75
N ASP A 103 6.88 -13.20 1.38
CA ASP A 103 6.44 -12.12 2.27
C ASP A 103 5.30 -12.54 3.22
N GLY A 104 4.69 -13.71 3.01
CA GLY A 104 3.66 -14.29 3.88
C GLY A 104 4.20 -15.06 5.09
N MET A 105 5.52 -15.30 5.17
CA MET A 105 6.13 -15.92 6.36
C MET A 105 6.07 -14.93 7.52
N SER A 106 5.66 -15.35 8.72
CA SER A 106 5.53 -14.44 9.86
C SER A 106 6.47 -14.86 10.99
N ALA A 107 7.30 -13.92 11.46
CA ALA A 107 8.31 -14.16 12.49
C ALA A 107 7.77 -14.73 13.82
N ARG A 108 6.45 -14.69 14.08
CA ARG A 108 5.84 -15.24 15.31
C ARG A 108 5.33 -16.68 15.17
N SER A 109 5.18 -17.19 13.95
CA SER A 109 4.66 -18.54 13.67
C SER A 109 5.72 -19.53 13.19
N ASP A 110 6.90 -19.04 12.81
CA ASP A 110 7.92 -19.83 12.13
C ASP A 110 8.86 -20.48 13.16
N ARG A 111 8.58 -21.72 13.57
CA ARG A 111 9.47 -22.54 14.44
C ARG A 111 10.76 -22.93 13.69
N GLY A 112 11.62 -21.96 13.37
CA GLY A 112 12.93 -22.16 12.75
C GLY A 112 12.94 -22.43 11.23
N GLY A 113 11.80 -22.34 10.54
CA GLY A 113 11.72 -22.54 9.08
C GLY A 113 12.50 -21.49 8.29
N PHE A 114 12.33 -20.22 8.64
CA PHE A 114 13.04 -19.10 7.98
C PHE A 114 14.56 -19.21 8.12
N ALA A 115 15.07 -19.61 9.29
CA ALA A 115 16.50 -19.81 9.50
C ALA A 115 17.08 -20.95 8.63
N ALA A 116 16.33 -22.04 8.46
CA ALA A 116 16.74 -23.14 7.57
C ALA A 116 16.74 -22.70 6.10
N LEU A 117 15.72 -21.95 5.68
CA LEU A 117 15.66 -21.35 4.35
C LEU A 117 16.85 -20.41 4.08
N MET A 118 17.23 -19.58 5.06
CA MET A 118 18.40 -18.71 4.97
C MET A 118 19.72 -19.49 4.82
N SER A 119 19.85 -20.66 5.47
CA SER A 119 21.03 -21.51 5.30
C SER A 119 21.13 -22.10 3.88
N LEU A 120 19.99 -22.47 3.30
CA LEU A 120 19.89 -23.01 1.95
C LEU A 120 20.16 -21.94 0.88
N LEU A 121 19.73 -20.69 1.10
CA LEU A 121 19.98 -19.58 0.19
C LEU A 121 21.44 -19.14 0.14
N LYS A 122 22.22 -19.38 1.20
CA LYS A 122 23.65 -19.01 1.25
C LYS A 122 24.52 -19.90 0.36
N ASN A 123 24.22 -21.19 0.31
CA ASN A 123 24.97 -22.18 -0.48
C ASN A 123 24.00 -23.01 -1.36
N PRO A 124 23.43 -22.40 -2.42
CA PRO A 124 22.46 -23.07 -3.26
C PRO A 124 23.12 -24.13 -4.17
N ALA A 125 22.64 -25.37 -4.07
CA ALA A 125 23.02 -26.48 -4.95
C ALA A 125 22.18 -26.57 -6.23
N VAL A 126 21.04 -25.87 -6.26
CA VAL A 126 20.08 -25.75 -7.37
C VAL A 126 19.74 -24.27 -7.61
N PRO A 127 19.26 -23.88 -8.80
CA PRO A 127 18.70 -22.54 -8.99
C PRO A 127 17.52 -22.32 -8.04
N ILE A 128 17.55 -21.21 -7.31
CA ILE A 128 16.48 -20.82 -6.39
C ILE A 128 15.89 -19.48 -6.82
N VAL A 129 14.57 -19.48 -6.98
CA VAL A 129 13.78 -18.28 -7.28
C VAL A 129 12.77 -18.05 -6.18
N LEU A 130 12.76 -16.85 -5.63
CA LEU A 130 11.83 -16.39 -4.60
C LEU A 130 10.87 -15.36 -5.23
N ALA A 131 9.60 -15.37 -4.85
CA ALA A 131 8.64 -14.35 -5.25
C ALA A 131 7.95 -13.71 -4.05
N ALA A 132 7.87 -12.38 -4.05
CA ALA A 132 7.21 -11.57 -3.03
C ALA A 132 6.27 -10.53 -3.66
N ASN A 133 5.18 -10.19 -2.98
CA ASN A 133 4.25 -9.15 -3.41
C ASN A 133 4.64 -7.76 -2.94
N ALA A 134 5.30 -7.65 -1.79
CA ALA A 134 5.74 -6.37 -1.23
C ALA A 134 7.24 -6.31 -0.95
N GLU A 135 7.80 -5.11 -1.05
CA GLU A 135 9.18 -4.81 -0.65
C GLU A 135 9.37 -4.61 0.86
N VAL A 136 8.27 -4.63 1.61
CA VAL A 136 8.19 -4.22 3.02
C VAL A 136 8.10 -5.44 3.92
N GLY A 137 9.02 -5.52 4.88
CA GLY A 137 9.10 -6.59 5.87
C GLY A 137 10.54 -6.79 6.32
N GLU A 138 10.77 -7.18 7.58
CA GLU A 138 12.12 -7.49 8.08
C GLU A 138 12.74 -8.69 7.33
N GLN A 139 11.94 -9.71 7.03
CA GLN A 139 12.36 -10.88 6.28
C GLN A 139 12.79 -10.54 4.84
N ILE A 140 12.02 -9.69 4.15
CA ILE A 140 12.38 -9.22 2.81
C ILE A 140 13.71 -8.46 2.85
N LYS A 141 14.01 -7.69 3.90
CA LYS A 141 15.32 -7.02 4.04
C LYS A 141 16.46 -8.03 4.16
N GLU A 142 16.26 -9.14 4.87
CA GLU A 142 17.28 -10.19 5.00
C GLU A 142 17.47 -10.96 3.69
N LEU A 143 16.37 -11.34 3.02
CA LEU A 143 16.42 -12.01 1.71
C LEU A 143 17.13 -11.15 0.67
N LYS A 144 16.82 -9.85 0.62
CA LYS A 144 17.47 -8.85 -0.25
C LYS A 144 18.99 -8.79 -0.10
N ARG A 145 19.57 -9.19 1.04
CA ARG A 145 21.03 -9.21 1.25
C ARG A 145 21.71 -10.41 0.57
N ILE A 146 20.98 -11.51 0.37
CA ILE A 146 21.52 -12.79 -0.10
C ILE A 146 21.15 -13.03 -1.58
N SER A 147 20.02 -12.49 -2.04
CA SER A 147 19.51 -12.65 -3.41
C SER A 147 19.76 -11.44 -4.32
N THR A 148 19.85 -11.68 -5.62
CA THR A 148 19.71 -10.64 -6.65
C THR A 148 18.23 -10.27 -6.82
N ILE A 149 17.93 -8.97 -6.77
CA ILE A 149 16.54 -8.48 -6.79
C ILE A 149 16.15 -8.10 -8.22
N ILE A 150 15.02 -8.61 -8.69
CA ILE A 150 14.39 -8.16 -9.93
C ILE A 150 13.03 -7.56 -9.58
N LYS A 151 12.86 -6.27 -9.90
CA LYS A 151 11.67 -5.49 -9.51
C LYS A 151 10.69 -5.38 -10.67
N PHE A 152 9.59 -6.09 -10.56
CA PHE A 152 8.49 -6.01 -11.51
C PHE A 152 7.59 -4.81 -11.20
N LYS A 153 7.15 -4.14 -12.26
CA LYS A 153 6.25 -2.99 -12.22
C LYS A 153 4.87 -3.38 -12.75
N ARG A 154 3.88 -2.55 -12.43
CA ARG A 154 2.55 -2.63 -13.04
C ARG A 154 2.66 -2.46 -14.55
N ILE A 155 1.88 -3.23 -15.29
CA ILE A 155 1.94 -3.23 -16.75
C ILE A 155 1.24 -1.97 -17.27
N ALA A 156 1.85 -1.31 -18.26
CA ALA A 156 1.30 -0.09 -18.84
C ALA A 156 -0.06 -0.35 -19.50
N PRO A 157 -1.05 0.57 -19.38
CA PRO A 157 -2.39 0.40 -19.93
C PRO A 157 -2.41 0.04 -21.42
N ARG A 158 -1.53 0.63 -22.22
CA ARG A 158 -1.41 0.34 -23.67
C ARG A 158 -1.11 -1.14 -23.96
N LEU A 159 -0.22 -1.74 -23.17
CA LEU A 159 0.13 -3.15 -23.32
C LEU A 159 -1.02 -4.06 -22.88
N LEU A 160 -1.75 -3.66 -21.83
CA LEU A 160 -2.96 -4.36 -21.39
C LEU A 160 -4.06 -4.32 -22.46
N THR A 161 -4.27 -3.18 -23.13
CA THR A 161 -5.21 -3.07 -24.25
C THR A 161 -4.88 -4.07 -25.35
N LEU A 162 -3.62 -4.12 -25.77
CA LEU A 162 -3.18 -5.02 -26.83
C LEU A 162 -3.37 -6.49 -26.42
N TYR A 163 -3.03 -6.83 -25.18
CA TYR A 163 -3.21 -8.19 -24.66
C TYR A 163 -4.69 -8.58 -24.60
N LEU A 164 -5.55 -7.70 -24.07
CA LEU A 164 -7.00 -7.90 -24.02
C LEU A 164 -7.58 -8.09 -25.42
N ASP A 165 -7.20 -7.25 -26.38
CA ASP A 165 -7.68 -7.35 -27.76
C ASP A 165 -7.32 -8.69 -28.41
N ASN A 166 -6.12 -9.21 -28.15
CA ASN A 166 -5.71 -10.52 -28.65
C ASN A 166 -6.57 -11.65 -28.06
N ILE A 167 -6.88 -11.59 -26.76
CA ILE A 167 -7.71 -12.60 -26.10
C ILE A 167 -9.16 -12.52 -26.56
N LEU A 168 -9.72 -11.32 -26.66
CA LEU A 168 -11.08 -11.11 -27.15
C LEU A 168 -11.25 -11.60 -28.59
N LYS A 169 -10.22 -11.42 -29.43
CA LYS A 169 -10.17 -12.01 -30.78
C LYS A 169 -10.16 -13.54 -30.72
N MET A 170 -9.36 -14.14 -29.85
CA MET A 170 -9.30 -15.60 -29.71
C MET A 170 -10.62 -16.21 -29.21
N GLU A 171 -11.36 -15.48 -28.38
CA GLU A 171 -12.68 -15.90 -27.89
C GLU A 171 -13.84 -15.46 -28.82
N ASN A 172 -13.53 -14.81 -29.95
CA ASN A 172 -14.51 -14.27 -30.90
C ASN A 172 -15.57 -13.34 -30.26
N VAL A 173 -15.19 -12.58 -29.23
CA VAL A 173 -16.09 -11.65 -28.54
C VAL A 173 -15.80 -10.20 -28.92
N LYS A 174 -16.86 -9.47 -29.29
CA LYS A 174 -16.79 -8.03 -29.53
C LYS A 174 -17.17 -7.26 -28.27
N VAL A 175 -16.28 -6.38 -27.82
CA VAL A 175 -16.49 -5.51 -26.66
C VAL A 175 -16.35 -4.06 -27.11
N SER A 176 -17.23 -3.18 -26.61
CA SER A 176 -17.17 -1.74 -26.88
C SER A 176 -15.90 -1.10 -26.31
N ILE A 177 -15.46 0.01 -26.89
CA ILE A 177 -14.24 0.73 -26.47
C ILE A 177 -14.36 1.20 -25.01
N GLU A 178 -15.51 1.73 -24.62
CA GLU A 178 -15.80 2.17 -23.24
C GLU A 178 -15.61 1.05 -22.23
N ASN A 179 -16.14 -0.15 -22.52
CA ASN A 179 -16.00 -1.30 -21.64
C ASN A 179 -14.55 -1.80 -21.56
N LYS A 180 -13.78 -1.74 -22.66
CA LYS A 180 -12.35 -2.06 -22.62
C LYS A 180 -11.57 -1.09 -21.72
N ILE A 181 -11.83 0.22 -21.85
CA ILE A 181 -11.22 1.25 -21.01
C ILE A 181 -11.55 0.98 -19.54
N ARG A 182 -12.81 0.64 -19.24
CA ARG A 182 -13.25 0.26 -17.88
C ARG A 182 -12.51 -0.96 -17.34
N MET A 183 -12.39 -2.04 -18.13
CA MET A 183 -11.67 -3.24 -17.68
C MET A 183 -10.20 -2.94 -17.36
N ILE A 184 -9.56 -2.11 -18.19
CA ILE A 184 -8.17 -1.71 -18.00
C ILE A 184 -8.01 -0.83 -16.75
N SER A 185 -8.91 0.14 -16.54
CA SER A 185 -8.84 1.01 -15.35
C SER A 185 -9.03 0.21 -14.07
N VAL A 186 -10.01 -0.69 -14.01
CA VAL A 186 -10.25 -1.58 -12.86
C VAL A 186 -9.06 -2.49 -12.60
N SER A 187 -8.44 -3.04 -13.65
CA SER A 187 -7.29 -3.93 -13.50
C SER A 187 -6.07 -3.25 -12.88
N ASN A 188 -5.94 -1.93 -13.02
CA ASN A 188 -4.81 -1.15 -12.52
C ASN A 188 -3.44 -1.81 -12.81
N GLY A 189 -3.23 -2.33 -14.03
CA GLY A 189 -1.95 -2.98 -14.39
C GLY A 189 -1.79 -4.45 -13.97
N ASP A 190 -2.82 -5.08 -13.39
CA ASP A 190 -2.87 -6.51 -13.03
C ASP A 190 -3.56 -7.33 -14.15
N VAL A 191 -2.80 -8.21 -14.80
CA VAL A 191 -3.30 -9.02 -15.92
C VAL A 191 -4.29 -10.08 -15.43
N ARG A 192 -4.07 -10.69 -14.28
CA ARG A 192 -4.99 -11.71 -13.76
C ARG A 192 -6.38 -11.12 -13.50
N THR A 193 -6.41 -9.94 -12.89
CA THR A 193 -7.65 -9.19 -12.65
C THR A 193 -8.30 -8.82 -13.98
N LEU A 194 -7.54 -8.29 -14.95
CA LEU A 194 -8.04 -7.99 -16.30
C LEU A 194 -8.70 -9.19 -16.98
N MET A 195 -8.08 -10.37 -16.90
CA MET A 195 -8.61 -11.60 -17.48
C MET A 195 -9.91 -12.05 -16.82
N ASN A 196 -10.00 -11.92 -15.50
CA ASN A 196 -11.20 -12.28 -14.75
C ASN A 196 -12.36 -11.32 -15.09
N GLU A 197 -12.09 -10.03 -15.20
CA GLU A 197 -13.08 -9.02 -15.64
C GLU A 197 -13.57 -9.31 -17.06
N ALA A 198 -12.65 -9.58 -17.98
CA ALA A 198 -13.01 -9.93 -19.36
C ALA A 198 -13.85 -11.21 -19.42
N GLN A 199 -13.47 -12.26 -18.69
CA GLN A 199 -14.23 -13.51 -18.63
C GLN A 199 -15.62 -13.30 -18.01
N SER A 200 -15.71 -12.50 -16.94
CA SER A 200 -16.97 -12.18 -16.28
C SER A 200 -17.93 -11.52 -17.25
N PHE A 201 -17.44 -10.53 -18.01
CA PHE A 201 -18.20 -9.83 -19.03
C PHE A 201 -18.71 -10.73 -20.15
N THR A 202 -17.90 -11.71 -20.59
CA THR A 202 -18.31 -12.62 -21.68
C THR A 202 -19.27 -13.71 -21.21
N THR A 203 -19.10 -14.22 -20.00
CA THR A 203 -19.91 -15.32 -19.45
C THR A 203 -21.31 -14.87 -19.03
N THR A 204 -21.45 -13.63 -18.55
CA THR A 204 -22.77 -13.08 -18.15
C THR A 204 -23.66 -12.73 -19.34
N GLY A 205 -23.12 -12.68 -20.56
CA GLY A 205 -23.88 -12.80 -21.80
C GLY A 205 -25.11 -11.90 -21.90
N PHE A 206 -25.05 -10.63 -21.47
CA PHE A 206 -26.09 -9.66 -21.81
C PHE A 206 -25.59 -8.22 -21.62
N SER A 207 -26.01 -7.38 -22.56
CA SER A 207 -26.16 -5.94 -22.45
C SER A 207 -27.04 -5.59 -21.26
N GLN A 208 -26.53 -5.72 -20.05
CA GLN A 208 -26.69 -4.60 -19.14
C GLN A 208 -25.72 -3.57 -19.77
N SER A 209 -26.18 -2.46 -20.34
CA SER A 209 -26.55 -1.32 -19.49
C SER A 209 -26.33 -1.67 -18.03
N ILE A 210 -25.06 -1.92 -17.68
CA ILE A 210 -24.63 -1.76 -16.32
C ILE A 210 -25.03 -0.31 -16.14
N HIS A 211 -26.19 -0.10 -15.51
CA HIS A 211 -26.53 1.19 -14.97
C HIS A 211 -25.23 1.70 -14.40
N GLN A 212 -24.93 2.97 -14.59
CA GLN A 212 -23.73 3.66 -14.14
C GLN A 212 -23.38 3.46 -12.64
N THR A 213 -24.09 2.59 -11.92
CA THR A 213 -23.75 1.92 -10.68
C THR A 213 -22.47 1.08 -10.81
N ASN A 214 -21.47 1.40 -10.00
CA ASN A 214 -20.13 0.80 -9.91
C ASN A 214 -19.09 1.35 -10.88
N PHE A 215 -19.14 2.66 -11.15
CA PHE A 215 -17.88 3.40 -11.23
C PHE A 215 -17.60 3.94 -9.84
N SER A 216 -16.44 3.58 -9.31
CA SER A 216 -15.81 4.27 -8.22
C SER A 216 -15.38 5.64 -8.75
N ILE A 217 -16.16 6.69 -8.45
CA ILE A 217 -15.84 8.06 -8.86
C ILE A 217 -14.64 8.51 -8.03
N ASP A 218 -13.58 9.02 -8.66
CA ASP A 218 -12.46 9.61 -7.93
C ASP A 218 -12.98 10.70 -6.97
N ILE A 219 -12.39 10.81 -5.79
CA ILE A 219 -12.96 11.63 -4.70
C ILE A 219 -13.01 13.11 -5.07
N ASP A 220 -12.05 13.59 -5.87
CA ASP A 220 -12.03 14.95 -6.38
C ASP A 220 -13.26 15.27 -7.23
N LYS A 221 -13.57 14.39 -8.17
CA LYS A 221 -14.74 14.49 -9.01
C LYS A 221 -16.01 14.29 -8.20
N ALA A 222 -16.06 13.30 -7.31
CA ALA A 222 -17.23 13.04 -6.48
C ALA A 222 -17.57 14.22 -5.57
N VAL A 223 -16.59 14.87 -4.96
CA VAL A 223 -16.82 16.04 -4.09
C VAL A 223 -17.25 17.25 -4.92
N THR A 224 -16.67 17.45 -6.10
CA THR A 224 -17.08 18.52 -7.02
C THR A 224 -18.53 18.32 -7.50
N ASP A 225 -18.86 17.11 -7.92
CA ASP A 225 -20.19 16.72 -8.38
C ASP A 225 -21.20 16.81 -7.23
N PHE A 226 -20.80 16.43 -6.01
CA PHE A 226 -21.63 16.55 -4.80
C PHE A 226 -22.01 18.01 -4.51
N PHE A 227 -21.07 18.96 -4.61
CA PHE A 227 -21.36 20.38 -4.40
C PHE A 227 -22.19 21.02 -5.52
N SER A 228 -22.19 20.39 -6.70
CA SER A 228 -22.92 20.85 -7.88
C SER A 228 -24.26 20.13 -8.08
N ALA A 229 -24.61 19.16 -7.22
CA ALA A 229 -25.78 18.32 -7.39
C ALA A 229 -27.11 19.08 -7.22
N ASP A 230 -28.11 18.71 -8.02
CA ASP A 230 -29.42 19.36 -8.09
C ASP A 230 -30.43 18.85 -7.04
N SER A 231 -30.24 17.63 -6.53
CA SER A 231 -31.05 17.03 -5.47
C SER A 231 -30.21 16.33 -4.40
N VAL A 232 -30.78 16.12 -3.21
CA VAL A 232 -30.10 15.41 -2.11
C VAL A 232 -29.88 13.94 -2.51
N GLU A 233 -30.82 13.38 -3.26
CA GLU A 233 -30.80 12.03 -3.79
C GLU A 233 -29.64 11.84 -4.77
N ASP A 234 -29.43 12.80 -5.69
CA ASP A 234 -28.30 12.78 -6.62
C ASP A 234 -26.97 12.93 -5.87
N ALA A 235 -26.92 13.84 -4.90
CA ALA A 235 -25.74 14.05 -4.06
C ALA A 235 -25.38 12.79 -3.27
N LEU A 236 -26.39 12.06 -2.75
CA LEU A 236 -26.20 10.80 -2.06
C LEU A 236 -25.67 9.71 -3.00
N ASP A 237 -26.25 9.58 -4.20
CA ASP A 237 -25.81 8.60 -5.19
C ASP A 237 -24.35 8.86 -5.62
N ILE A 238 -23.95 10.12 -5.82
CA ILE A 238 -22.57 10.51 -6.10
C ILE A 238 -21.63 10.10 -4.95
N LEU A 239 -21.99 10.38 -3.69
CA LEU A 239 -21.19 9.99 -2.54
C LEU A 239 -21.08 8.47 -2.42
N MET A 240 -22.17 7.73 -2.59
CA MET A 240 -22.18 6.26 -2.53
C MET A 240 -21.34 5.62 -3.64
N ARG A 241 -21.23 6.27 -4.80
CA ARG A 241 -20.41 5.82 -5.93
C ARG A 241 -18.94 6.20 -5.82
N SER A 242 -18.51 7.04 -4.89
CA SER A 242 -17.10 7.47 -4.82
C SER A 242 -16.14 6.38 -4.31
N GLU A 243 -14.89 6.37 -4.82
CA GLU A 243 -13.76 5.49 -4.41
C GLU A 243 -13.38 5.60 -2.92
N GLY A 244 -13.96 6.56 -2.20
CA GLY A 244 -13.52 6.93 -0.87
C GLY A 244 -13.84 5.89 0.20
N PHE A 245 -12.82 5.48 0.94
CA PHE A 245 -12.98 4.71 2.17
C PHE A 245 -12.92 5.66 3.36
N TYR A 246 -13.76 5.42 4.37
CA TYR A 246 -13.60 6.05 5.67
C TYR A 246 -12.50 5.31 6.44
N ASN A 247 -11.34 5.96 6.61
CA ASN A 247 -10.19 5.31 7.22
C ASN A 247 -10.28 5.31 8.75
N ASP A 248 -9.89 4.20 9.39
CA ASP A 248 -9.84 4.06 10.84
C ASP A 248 -8.80 5.03 11.46
N PRO A 249 -9.19 5.96 12.35
CA PRO A 249 -8.29 6.93 12.98
C PRO A 249 -7.17 6.32 13.85
N ARG A 250 -7.20 5.01 14.12
CA ARG A 250 -6.30 4.33 15.07
C ARG A 250 -4.97 3.86 14.50
N PHE A 251 -4.75 3.94 13.18
CA PHE A 251 -3.54 3.44 12.54
C PHE A 251 -2.67 4.58 11.97
N PRO A 252 -1.79 5.20 12.78
CA PRO A 252 -0.89 6.23 12.31
C PRO A 252 0.27 5.60 11.53
N GLY A 253 0.19 5.60 10.19
CA GLY A 253 1.29 5.07 9.38
C GLY A 253 1.11 5.03 7.86
N TYR A 254 0.33 5.92 7.24
CA TYR A 254 -0.03 5.77 5.83
C TYR A 254 0.49 6.86 4.88
N ASP A 255 0.82 6.36 3.69
CA ASP A 255 1.19 6.98 2.40
C ASP A 255 0.22 8.09 1.97
N THR A 256 0.75 9.12 1.30
CA THR A 256 0.02 10.28 0.77
C THR A 256 -1.15 9.86 -0.11
N GLU A 257 -0.99 8.77 -0.88
CA GLU A 257 -2.04 8.17 -1.72
C GLU A 257 -3.30 7.72 -0.96
N LYS A 258 -3.14 7.19 0.26
CA LYS A 258 -4.28 6.70 1.04
C LYS A 258 -5.05 7.81 1.76
N ARG A 259 -4.38 8.92 2.05
CA ARG A 259 -5.01 10.14 2.59
C ARG A 259 -5.84 10.87 1.53
N ARG A 260 -5.40 10.81 0.27
CA ARG A 260 -6.17 11.31 -0.87
C ARG A 260 -7.53 10.62 -1.03
N ARG A 261 -7.68 9.43 -0.44
CA ARG A 261 -8.87 8.57 -0.52
C ARG A 261 -9.87 8.74 0.63
N ASP A 262 -9.72 9.74 1.49
CA ASP A 262 -10.63 9.99 2.61
C ASP A 262 -11.66 11.08 2.28
N LYS A 263 -12.95 10.71 2.25
CA LYS A 263 -14.06 11.62 1.89
C LYS A 263 -14.24 12.75 2.91
N LEU A 264 -14.11 12.47 4.21
CA LEU A 264 -14.30 13.49 5.25
C LEU A 264 -13.23 14.56 5.16
N VAL A 265 -11.99 14.15 4.92
CA VAL A 265 -10.86 15.09 4.76
C VAL A 265 -11.02 15.93 3.50
N ALA A 266 -11.45 15.32 2.39
CA ALA A 266 -11.70 16.03 1.13
C ALA A 266 -12.82 17.09 1.28
N LEU A 267 -13.93 16.72 1.92
CA LEU A 267 -15.02 17.65 2.23
C LEU A 267 -14.57 18.76 3.18
N PHE A 268 -13.90 18.41 4.28
CA PHE A 268 -13.38 19.38 5.25
C PHE A 268 -12.45 20.40 4.59
N SER A 269 -11.48 19.93 3.79
CA SER A 269 -10.54 20.79 3.07
C SER A 269 -11.29 21.74 2.13
N SER A 270 -12.25 21.23 1.37
CA SER A 270 -13.00 22.07 0.42
C SER A 270 -13.86 23.12 1.14
N ILE A 271 -14.43 22.80 2.30
CA ILE A 271 -15.24 23.73 3.09
C ILE A 271 -14.38 24.84 3.72
N VAL A 272 -13.28 24.49 4.39
CA VAL A 272 -12.43 25.49 5.09
C VAL A 272 -11.77 26.47 4.12
N THR A 273 -11.49 26.01 2.90
CA THR A 273 -10.84 26.81 1.86
C THR A 273 -11.85 27.61 1.04
N SER A 274 -13.13 27.27 1.14
CA SER A 274 -14.19 28.02 0.47
C SER A 274 -14.39 29.40 1.10
N LYS A 275 -14.65 30.39 0.25
CA LYS A 275 -14.97 31.76 0.68
C LYS A 275 -16.47 31.90 1.00
N VAL A 276 -16.94 31.10 1.94
CA VAL A 276 -18.33 31.17 2.45
C VAL A 276 -18.41 31.98 3.74
N ASP A 277 -19.62 32.40 4.09
CA ASP A 277 -19.92 33.06 5.35
C ASP A 277 -19.67 32.13 6.56
N LEU A 278 -19.39 32.74 7.71
CA LEU A 278 -19.01 32.02 8.92
C LEU A 278 -20.14 31.13 9.46
N GLU A 279 -21.40 31.52 9.31
CA GLU A 279 -22.55 30.76 9.79
C GLU A 279 -22.69 29.46 8.99
N ARG A 280 -22.72 29.58 7.67
CA ARG A 280 -22.75 28.45 6.73
C ARG A 280 -21.55 27.52 6.90
N MET A 281 -20.35 28.07 7.06
CA MET A 281 -19.15 27.28 7.37
C MET A 281 -19.31 26.48 8.67
N THR A 282 -19.83 27.13 9.71
CA THR A 282 -20.02 26.52 11.04
C THR A 282 -20.99 25.35 10.98
N GLU A 283 -22.11 25.48 10.27
CA GLU A 283 -23.08 24.39 10.08
C GLU A 283 -22.45 23.19 9.37
N MET A 284 -21.73 23.44 8.28
CA MET A 284 -21.03 22.40 7.53
C MET A 284 -19.96 21.68 8.36
N LEU A 285 -19.15 22.42 9.12
CA LEU A 285 -18.12 21.84 9.98
C LEU A 285 -18.71 21.06 11.15
N ASN A 286 -19.83 21.52 11.72
CA ASN A 286 -20.56 20.78 12.76
C ASN A 286 -21.11 19.46 12.22
N ALA A 287 -21.63 19.44 10.98
CA ALA A 287 -22.08 18.23 10.32
C ALA A 287 -20.95 17.21 10.12
N LEU A 288 -19.77 17.66 9.67
CA LEU A 288 -18.59 16.81 9.52
C LEU A 288 -18.06 16.31 10.87
N ALA A 289 -17.98 17.17 11.89
CA ALA A 289 -17.53 16.78 13.23
C ALA A 289 -18.46 15.73 13.86
N TYR A 290 -19.77 15.90 13.71
CA TYR A 290 -20.76 14.91 14.14
C TYR A 290 -20.53 13.55 13.47
N THR A 291 -20.24 13.57 12.16
CA THR A 291 -19.98 12.37 11.37
C THR A 291 -18.70 11.66 11.84
N ASP A 292 -17.60 12.41 12.05
CA ASP A 292 -16.32 11.88 12.54
C ASP A 292 -16.42 11.24 13.94
N ILE A 293 -17.30 11.75 14.79
CA ILE A 293 -17.59 11.12 16.09
C ILE A 293 -18.24 9.73 15.90
N ILE A 294 -19.16 9.58 14.95
CA ILE A 294 -19.85 8.31 14.66
C ILE A 294 -18.85 7.29 14.11
N ILE A 295 -18.18 7.63 13.00
CA ILE A 295 -16.74 7.44 12.77
C ILE A 295 -15.97 6.62 13.83
N GLY A 296 -15.38 7.39 14.74
CA GLY A 296 -14.54 6.89 15.82
C GLY A 296 -15.26 5.93 16.79
N ARG A 297 -16.56 6.14 17.06
CA ARG A 297 -17.35 5.23 17.91
C ARG A 297 -17.52 3.86 17.26
N MET A 298 -17.87 3.80 15.98
CA MET A 298 -18.00 2.55 15.21
C MET A 298 -16.70 1.77 15.22
N GLY A 299 -15.57 2.46 15.06
CA GLY A 299 -14.26 1.85 15.17
C GLY A 299 -14.06 1.19 16.54
N ARG A 300 -14.33 1.92 17.64
CA ARG A 300 -14.17 1.39 19.00
C ARG A 300 -15.07 0.18 19.28
N THR A 301 -16.31 0.19 18.81
CA THR A 301 -17.28 -0.90 19.02
C THR A 301 -17.19 -2.03 17.99
N ARG A 302 -16.35 -1.89 16.95
CA ARG A 302 -16.22 -2.81 15.81
C ARG A 302 -17.52 -3.00 15.01
N GLN A 303 -18.44 -2.04 15.09
CA GLN A 303 -19.74 -2.09 14.39
C GLN A 303 -19.66 -1.47 12.99
N TRP A 304 -18.85 -2.07 12.12
CA TRP A 304 -18.64 -1.57 10.75
C TRP A 304 -19.90 -1.59 9.88
N ARG A 305 -20.93 -2.34 10.27
CA ARG A 305 -22.25 -2.34 9.59
C ARG A 305 -22.88 -0.96 9.51
N LEU A 306 -22.56 -0.05 10.43
CA LEU A 306 -23.10 1.31 10.45
C LEU A 306 -22.50 2.22 9.37
N LEU A 307 -21.46 1.77 8.66
CA LEU A 307 -20.79 2.56 7.64
C LEU A 307 -21.69 2.89 6.46
N ARG A 308 -22.66 2.02 6.18
CA ARG A 308 -23.71 2.20 5.16
C ARG A 308 -24.55 3.47 5.35
N TYR A 309 -24.57 4.06 6.55
CA TYR A 309 -25.37 5.24 6.86
C TYR A 309 -24.56 6.54 6.82
N ILE A 310 -23.23 6.47 6.71
CA ILE A 310 -22.38 7.65 6.79
C ILE A 310 -22.59 8.56 5.58
N ASP A 311 -22.58 8.01 4.36
CA ASP A 311 -22.85 8.78 3.14
C ASP A 311 -24.22 9.47 3.21
N THR A 312 -25.23 8.80 3.78
CA THR A 312 -26.56 9.38 4.03
C THR A 312 -26.50 10.54 5.02
N ILE A 313 -25.80 10.38 6.14
CA ILE A 313 -25.68 11.44 7.15
C ILE A 313 -24.99 12.67 6.55
N ILE A 314 -23.94 12.47 5.76
CA ILE A 314 -23.21 13.55 5.08
C ILE A 314 -24.13 14.23 4.07
N ALA A 315 -24.76 13.47 3.17
CA ALA A 315 -25.61 14.05 2.13
C ALA A 315 -26.71 14.92 2.74
N TYR A 316 -27.48 14.40 3.69
CA TYR A 316 -28.62 15.13 4.26
C TYR A 316 -28.20 16.34 5.12
N LYS A 317 -27.08 16.26 5.84
CA LYS A 317 -26.63 17.37 6.70
C LYS A 317 -25.86 18.44 5.95
N LEU A 318 -25.13 18.06 4.89
CA LEU A 318 -24.17 18.93 4.25
C LEU A 318 -24.72 19.55 2.96
N PHE A 319 -25.57 18.83 2.21
CA PHE A 319 -26.00 19.19 0.86
C PHE A 319 -26.52 20.62 0.73
N LYS A 320 -27.44 21.04 1.62
CA LYS A 320 -28.11 22.35 1.55
C LYS A 320 -27.10 23.48 1.61
N GLU A 321 -26.16 23.40 2.56
CA GLU A 321 -25.16 24.44 2.80
C GLU A 321 -23.89 24.25 1.98
N SER A 322 -23.70 23.14 1.27
CA SER A 322 -22.49 22.91 0.48
C SER A 322 -22.62 23.26 -1.01
N ARG A 323 -23.77 23.77 -1.46
CA ARG A 323 -24.01 24.04 -2.89
C ARG A 323 -23.12 25.15 -3.45
N GLY A 324 -22.58 24.91 -4.65
CA GLY A 324 -21.73 25.88 -5.34
C GLY A 324 -20.32 26.01 -4.77
N LEU A 325 -19.92 25.11 -3.88
CA LEU A 325 -18.53 24.96 -3.46
C LEU A 325 -17.70 24.26 -4.54
N THR A 326 -16.41 24.55 -4.59
CA THR A 326 -15.46 23.87 -5.46
C THR A 326 -14.59 22.94 -4.64
N TYR A 327 -14.30 21.76 -5.17
CA TYR A 327 -13.32 20.88 -4.57
C TYR A 327 -11.95 21.55 -4.45
N ASN A 328 -11.35 21.45 -3.27
CA ASN A 328 -9.96 21.84 -3.05
C ASN A 328 -9.31 20.89 -2.05
N GLN A 329 -8.35 20.09 -2.53
CA GLN A 329 -7.54 19.22 -1.68
C GLN A 329 -6.24 19.92 -1.29
N TYR A 330 -6.11 20.22 0.00
CA TYR A 330 -4.89 20.66 0.65
C TYR A 330 -4.43 22.09 0.29
N ASP A 331 -4.96 23.07 1.01
CA ASP A 331 -4.38 24.43 1.06
C ASP A 331 -3.15 24.55 1.97
N ILE A 332 -2.76 23.50 2.69
CA ILE A 332 -1.50 23.52 3.44
C ILE A 332 -0.40 23.03 2.51
N PRO A 333 0.53 23.90 2.06
CA PRO A 333 1.69 23.48 1.30
C PRO A 333 2.34 22.26 1.93
N PHE A 334 2.68 21.25 1.12
CA PHE A 334 3.34 20.02 1.58
C PHE A 334 4.54 20.30 2.51
N VAL A 335 5.23 21.41 2.29
CA VAL A 335 6.32 21.92 3.13
C VAL A 335 5.88 22.19 4.58
N LEU A 336 4.76 22.89 4.78
CA LEU A 336 4.20 23.18 6.10
C LEU A 336 3.65 21.92 6.76
N MET A 337 2.97 21.08 5.99
CA MET A 337 2.42 19.82 6.49
C MET A 337 3.52 18.84 6.95
N ASN A 338 4.56 18.65 6.13
CA ASN A 338 5.73 17.85 6.50
C ASN A 338 6.44 18.41 7.72
N ARG A 339 6.57 19.74 7.80
CA ARG A 339 7.13 20.40 8.96
C ARG A 339 6.34 20.06 10.22
N VAL A 340 5.02 20.23 10.20
CA VAL A 340 4.14 19.91 11.34
C VAL A 340 4.25 18.44 11.73
N PHE A 341 4.21 17.51 10.78
CA PHE A 341 4.32 16.08 11.09
C PHE A 341 5.69 15.67 11.62
N ARG A 342 6.76 16.19 11.01
CA ARG A 342 8.14 15.96 11.46
C ARG A 342 8.34 16.52 12.87
N GLU A 343 7.98 17.78 13.08
CA GLU A 343 8.09 18.45 14.38
C GLU A 343 7.23 17.74 15.45
N ALA A 344 5.99 17.35 15.13
CA ALA A 344 5.13 16.62 16.05
C ALA A 344 5.69 15.24 16.45
N ARG A 345 6.29 14.49 15.51
CA ARG A 345 6.93 13.20 15.82
C ARG A 345 8.11 13.39 16.77
N LEU A 346 8.94 14.39 16.52
CA LEU A 346 10.11 14.72 17.32
C LEU A 346 9.72 15.18 18.74
N ILE A 347 8.72 16.07 18.85
CA ILE A 347 8.15 16.50 20.14
C ILE A 347 7.57 15.31 20.92
N ARG A 348 6.90 14.36 20.26
CA ARG A 348 6.39 13.14 20.91
C ARG A 348 7.51 12.25 21.43
N THR A 349 8.65 12.17 20.75
CA THR A 349 9.83 11.46 21.24
C THR A 349 10.37 12.11 22.51
N ILE A 350 10.54 13.44 22.52
CA ILE A 350 10.99 14.19 23.70
C ILE A 350 10.03 13.99 24.88
N ILE A 351 8.72 14.14 24.66
CA ILE A 351 7.70 13.91 25.68
C ILE A 351 7.76 12.48 26.21
N SER A 352 7.99 11.48 25.33
CA SER A 352 8.07 10.09 25.75
C SER A 352 9.31 9.81 26.60
N THR A 353 10.44 10.43 26.31
CA THR A 353 11.66 10.25 27.11
C THR A 353 11.57 11.04 28.41
N PHE A 354 11.07 12.28 28.36
CA PHE A 354 10.81 13.08 29.56
C PHE A 354 9.85 12.37 30.51
N ALA A 355 8.75 11.81 29.99
CA ALA A 355 7.79 11.02 30.76
C ALA A 355 8.43 9.80 31.44
N LYS A 356 9.35 9.10 30.75
CA LYS A 356 10.08 7.95 31.32
C LYS A 356 10.99 8.38 32.47
N ASN A 357 11.78 9.44 32.28
CA ASN A 357 12.77 9.88 33.26
C ASN A 357 12.14 10.54 34.50
N THR A 358 10.95 11.11 34.35
CA THR A 358 10.21 11.75 35.44
C THR A 358 9.07 10.90 36.00
N HIS A 359 8.96 9.64 35.57
CA HIS A 359 7.94 8.68 36.00
C HIS A 359 6.50 9.22 35.92
N MET A 360 6.18 10.00 34.88
CA MET A 360 4.86 10.59 34.69
C MET A 360 4.19 10.14 33.40
N SER A 361 2.87 10.35 33.31
CA SER A 361 2.15 10.07 32.06
C SER A 361 2.59 11.01 30.94
N LYS A 362 2.55 10.54 29.69
CA LYS A 362 2.90 11.37 28.51
C LYS A 362 2.06 12.66 28.42
N ARG A 363 0.80 12.62 28.88
CA ARG A 363 -0.08 13.79 28.93
C ARG A 363 0.41 14.83 29.93
N LYS A 364 0.84 14.40 31.12
CA LYS A 364 1.38 15.27 32.17
C LYS A 364 2.77 15.81 31.78
N ALA A 365 3.60 14.97 31.16
CA ALA A 365 4.88 15.39 30.58
C ALA A 365 4.71 16.47 29.50
N ALA A 366 3.69 16.33 28.63
CA ALA A 366 3.40 17.33 27.60
C ALA A 366 3.01 18.70 28.17
N SER A 367 2.23 18.74 29.26
CA SER A 367 1.89 20.02 29.92
C SER A 367 3.11 20.71 30.54
N TYR A 368 4.14 19.96 30.94
CA TYR A 368 5.37 20.53 31.51
C TYR A 368 6.44 20.86 30.46
N LEU A 369 6.27 20.43 29.21
CA LEU A 369 7.27 20.63 28.16
C LEU A 369 7.63 22.12 27.93
N PRO A 370 6.69 23.09 27.89
CA PRO A 370 7.05 24.50 27.72
C PRO A 370 7.95 25.03 28.85
N TYR A 371 7.67 24.64 30.10
CA TYR A 371 8.47 25.02 31.25
C TYR A 371 9.85 24.38 31.21
N PHE A 372 9.92 23.10 30.83
CA PHE A 372 11.18 22.39 30.65
C PHE A 372 12.06 23.04 29.59
N LEU A 373 11.50 23.36 28.42
CA LEU A 373 12.21 24.07 27.35
C LEU A 373 12.66 25.48 27.79
N PHE A 374 11.85 26.17 28.58
CA PHE A 374 12.21 27.48 29.14
C PHE A 374 13.39 27.39 30.12
N ILE A 375 13.41 26.39 31.00
CA ILE A 375 14.51 26.14 31.92
C ILE A 375 15.78 25.83 31.13
N LEU A 376 15.71 24.91 30.15
CA LEU A 376 16.83 24.58 29.27
C LEU A 376 17.37 25.82 28.52
N ALA A 377 16.47 26.73 28.11
CA ALA A 377 16.87 27.94 27.38
C ALA A 377 17.67 28.91 28.25
N ARG A 378 17.42 28.93 29.57
CA ARG A 378 18.11 29.81 30.52
C ARG A 378 19.35 29.19 31.14
N SER A 379 19.39 27.86 31.28
CA SER A 379 20.48 27.16 31.96
C SER A 379 21.77 27.05 31.14
N LYS A 380 21.80 27.52 29.87
CA LYS A 380 22.97 27.45 28.96
C LYS A 380 23.58 26.05 28.85
N ILE A 381 22.79 25.00 29.05
CA ILE A 381 23.24 23.60 28.93
C ILE A 381 23.56 23.29 27.47
N ASP A 382 24.62 22.52 27.22
CA ASP A 382 24.87 22.00 25.88
C ASP A 382 23.79 20.98 25.51
N LEU A 383 23.02 21.33 24.49
CA LEU A 383 21.92 20.51 24.00
C LEU A 383 22.41 19.19 23.41
N GLU A 384 23.64 19.12 22.90
CA GLU A 384 24.19 17.86 22.38
C GLU A 384 24.50 16.87 23.50
N GLU A 385 25.12 17.34 24.58
CA GLU A 385 25.38 16.55 25.79
C GLU A 385 24.07 16.13 26.46
N PHE A 386 23.09 17.03 26.54
CA PHE A 386 21.77 16.71 27.07
C PHE A 386 21.06 15.61 26.24
N LEU A 387 21.14 15.67 24.90
CA LEU A 387 20.50 14.68 24.03
C LEU A 387 21.19 13.32 24.11
N THR A 388 22.52 13.28 24.12
CA THR A 388 23.29 12.02 24.22
C THR A 388 23.10 11.36 25.58
N ALA A 389 23.11 12.13 26.68
CA ALA A 389 22.86 11.61 28.03
C ALA A 389 21.47 10.97 28.19
N ASN A 390 20.50 11.37 27.36
CA ASN A 390 19.13 10.87 27.40
C ASN A 390 18.81 9.87 26.26
N ASN A 391 19.83 9.34 25.56
CA ASN A 391 19.67 8.44 24.41
C ASN A 391 18.71 8.99 23.34
N MET A 392 18.76 10.30 23.10
CA MET A 392 17.95 10.99 22.10
C MET A 392 18.75 11.26 20.83
N ASP A 393 18.06 11.32 19.69
CA ASP A 393 18.66 11.63 18.39
C ASP A 393 19.23 13.05 18.38
N THR A 394 20.51 13.20 18.01
CA THR A 394 21.23 14.50 17.97
C THR A 394 20.65 15.46 16.93
N THR A 395 19.89 14.96 15.94
CA THR A 395 19.14 15.78 14.98
C THR A 395 18.05 16.65 15.65
N LEU A 396 17.70 16.38 16.92
CA LEU A 396 16.76 17.18 17.71
C LEU A 396 17.30 18.54 18.16
N LYS A 397 18.63 18.75 18.09
CA LYS A 397 19.30 19.96 18.58
C LYS A 397 18.73 21.24 17.95
N GLU A 398 18.58 21.27 16.62
CA GLU A 398 18.11 22.46 15.90
C GLU A 398 16.64 22.78 16.19
N LEU A 399 15.80 21.77 16.35
CA LEU A 399 14.39 21.92 16.69
C LEU A 399 14.22 22.48 18.10
N LEU A 400 14.94 21.91 19.07
CA LEU A 400 14.92 22.38 20.46
C LEU A 400 15.38 23.84 20.54
N LYS A 401 16.47 24.20 19.86
CA LYS A 401 16.92 25.60 19.76
C LYS A 401 15.83 26.50 19.19
N GLY A 402 15.12 26.06 18.14
CA GLY A 402 14.01 26.79 17.52
C GLY A 402 12.87 27.07 18.50
N GLU A 403 12.40 26.05 19.23
CA GLU A 403 11.32 26.17 20.21
C GLU A 403 11.73 26.98 21.45
N MET A 404 12.95 26.76 21.95
CA MET A 404 13.54 27.55 23.04
C MET A 404 13.60 29.04 22.68
N ASN A 405 14.04 29.37 21.46
CA ASN A 405 14.12 30.74 20.98
C ASN A 405 12.75 31.41 20.83
N LYS A 406 11.71 30.67 20.42
CA LYS A 406 10.34 31.19 20.38
C LYS A 406 9.86 31.59 21.77
N LEU A 407 10.09 30.73 22.77
CA LEU A 407 9.68 30.98 24.16
C LEU A 407 10.44 32.15 24.80
N VAL A 408 11.72 32.32 24.49
CA VAL A 408 12.53 33.45 24.99
C VAL A 408 12.14 34.77 24.33
N LYS A 409 11.73 34.78 23.06
CA LYS A 409 11.29 36.00 22.35
C LYS A 409 9.94 36.54 22.83
N VAL A 410 9.03 35.67 23.27
CA VAL A 410 7.70 36.06 23.77
C VAL A 410 7.77 36.87 25.07
N ASN A 411 8.82 36.69 25.88
CA ASN A 411 9.05 37.42 27.15
C ASN A 411 9.86 38.72 27.02
N LYS A 412 10.17 39.18 25.81
CA LYS A 412 10.85 40.48 25.55
C LYS A 412 9.91 41.59 25.06
N LYS A 413 8.63 41.27 24.85
CA LYS A 413 7.52 42.22 24.77
C LYS A 413 6.76 42.15 26.08
#